data_AF-A0A2J0M7B1-F1
#
_entry.id   AF-A0A2J0M7B1-F1
#
_cell.length_a   1.000
_cell.length_b   1.000
_cell.length_c   1.000
_cell.angle_alpha   90.00
_cell.angle_beta   90.00
_cell.angle_gamma   90.00
#
_symmetry.space_group_name_H-M   'P 1'
#
loop_
_entity.id
_entity.type
_entity.pdbx_description
1 polymer ?
#
loop_
_entity_poly.entity_id
_entity_poly.type
_entity_poly.pdbx_seq_one_letter_code
_entity_poly.pdbx_strand_id
1 'polypeptide(L)'
;YLRMNGYQVLHPMGWDAFGLPAENYAIKIGVHPKKSMKDNIATFTRQLKSFGFSYDWSREVSTCDPEYYKWTQWLFLQFYKQGLAYKKEAPVNWCDSCKTVLANEQVVNGACERCHNEVVQKDLEQWFFKITDEKRGYPDRLLKNLDDLDWPEPIKLMQRNWIGRSEGAKITFPVVIARSPVLGATRQSRVNRNEHGIAAIANTLPRNDISVFTTRPDTLFGATYMVLAPEHKLVHELRGQISNWDEIEKYRKVSASKRALERTDLAKEKSGVELKGVKAINPANNEEIPVWIADYVLSSYGTGAIMAVPGHDERDFAFAKKFGLEIREVIKTESELPSIGAGKMINSAEFDGMESEEAKEKITKKVGGEMAVQYKLRDWLISRQRYWGAPIPIIYCDKCGEQPVDEKDLPVLLPDDVDFRPHGESPLARSESFQKVVCPKCGAGAKRESDTMDTFVDSSWYFLRYTDPKNNKKFADKKKIKTWLPVDTYVGGAEHAVMHLMYARFFCMALKDIGLLNFEEPFTSLHNQGLIMGPDGQKMSKSRGNVINPDEVVGNLGADTVRMYEMFMGPLEDSKPWDTDGIVGVRRFVERVWGMLELQNPNAKCQIK
;
A
#
# COMPACT_ATOMS: atom_id res chain seq x y z
N TYR A 1 -13.83 -30.50 13.68
CA TYR A 1 -13.16 -30.47 15.00
C TYR A 1 -13.91 -29.60 16.01
N LEU A 2 -13.84 -28.26 15.95
CA LEU A 2 -14.47 -27.37 16.96
C LEU A 2 -15.94 -27.68 17.26
N ARG A 3 -16.77 -27.87 16.24
CA ARG A 3 -18.19 -28.25 16.43
C ARG A 3 -18.37 -29.56 17.20
N MET A 4 -17.48 -30.55 17.00
CA MET A 4 -17.52 -31.83 17.73
C MET A 4 -17.15 -31.66 19.21
N ASN A 5 -16.36 -30.64 19.54
CA ASN A 5 -16.02 -30.27 20.91
C ASN A 5 -17.06 -29.34 21.56
N GLY A 6 -18.25 -29.19 20.97
CA GLY A 6 -19.37 -28.45 21.56
C GLY A 6 -19.39 -26.94 21.29
N TYR A 7 -18.44 -26.40 20.51
CA TYR A 7 -18.42 -24.98 20.15
C TYR A 7 -19.51 -24.63 19.13
N GLN A 8 -20.03 -23.40 19.23
CA GLN A 8 -20.81 -22.78 18.16
C GLN A 8 -19.84 -22.26 17.09
N VAL A 9 -19.90 -22.83 15.89
CA VAL A 9 -18.92 -22.53 14.83
C VAL A 9 -19.59 -21.79 13.68
N LEU A 10 -19.15 -20.56 13.43
CA LEU A 10 -19.43 -19.82 12.22
C LEU A 10 -18.31 -20.10 11.20
N HIS A 11 -18.64 -20.82 10.14
CA HIS A 11 -17.73 -21.11 9.03
C HIS A 11 -18.39 -20.61 7.73
N PRO A 12 -18.23 -19.32 7.38
CA PRO A 12 -18.92 -18.72 6.25
C PRO A 12 -18.10 -18.86 4.96
N MET A 13 -18.75 -18.60 3.82
CA MET A 13 -18.11 -18.50 2.51
C MET A 13 -18.82 -17.43 1.67
N GLY A 14 -18.12 -16.89 0.68
CA GLY A 14 -18.62 -15.84 -0.18
C GLY A 14 -17.65 -15.55 -1.32
N TRP A 15 -17.95 -14.51 -2.08
CA TRP A 15 -17.29 -14.25 -3.37
C TRP A 15 -16.76 -12.83 -3.42
N ASP A 16 -15.44 -12.68 -3.46
CA ASP A 16 -14.82 -11.42 -3.86
C ASP A 16 -14.90 -11.30 -5.38
N ALA A 17 -15.98 -10.68 -5.85
CA ALA A 17 -16.45 -10.74 -7.23
C ALA A 17 -16.30 -9.42 -8.00
N PHE A 18 -15.86 -8.34 -7.34
CA PHE A 18 -15.46 -7.10 -8.00
C PHE A 18 -13.96 -7.11 -8.39
N GLY A 19 -13.51 -6.05 -9.07
CA GLY A 19 -12.12 -5.77 -9.32
C GLY A 19 -11.54 -6.37 -10.61
N LEU A 20 -10.25 -6.10 -10.82
CA LEU A 20 -9.52 -6.48 -12.04
C LEU A 20 -9.57 -7.98 -12.38
N PRO A 21 -9.48 -8.95 -11.43
CA PRO A 21 -9.45 -10.36 -11.78
C PRO A 21 -10.74 -10.79 -12.49
N ALA A 22 -11.89 -10.42 -11.93
CA ALA A 22 -13.21 -10.69 -12.47
C ALA A 22 -13.41 -10.00 -13.83
N GLU A 23 -13.08 -8.71 -13.91
CA GLU A 23 -13.28 -7.90 -15.10
C GLU A 23 -12.38 -8.33 -16.27
N ASN A 24 -11.08 -8.55 -16.01
CA ASN A 24 -10.13 -8.97 -17.05
C ASN A 24 -10.51 -10.35 -17.61
N TYR A 25 -11.00 -11.27 -16.77
CA TYR A 25 -11.49 -12.56 -17.25
C TYR A 25 -12.72 -12.40 -18.14
N ALA A 26 -13.68 -11.57 -17.72
CA ALA A 26 -14.89 -11.28 -18.48
C ALA A 26 -14.58 -10.65 -19.85
N ILE A 27 -13.64 -9.70 -19.90
CA ILE A 27 -13.11 -9.12 -21.15
C ILE A 27 -12.50 -10.20 -22.04
N LYS A 28 -11.65 -11.07 -21.47
CA LYS A 28 -10.96 -12.14 -22.22
C LYS A 28 -11.94 -13.09 -22.93
N ILE A 29 -13.07 -13.41 -22.29
CA ILE A 29 -14.08 -14.31 -22.85
C ILE A 29 -15.19 -13.56 -23.63
N GLY A 30 -15.14 -12.23 -23.70
CA GLY A 30 -16.12 -11.42 -24.42
C GLY A 30 -17.52 -11.41 -23.79
N VAL A 31 -17.62 -11.51 -22.46
CA VAL A 31 -18.90 -11.55 -21.73
C VAL A 31 -18.95 -10.41 -20.71
N HIS A 32 -20.14 -9.86 -20.45
CA HIS A 32 -20.31 -8.85 -19.41
C HIS A 32 -19.92 -9.40 -18.02
N PRO A 33 -19.14 -8.66 -17.19
CA PRO A 33 -18.65 -9.14 -15.89
C PRO A 33 -19.73 -9.71 -14.99
N LYS A 34 -20.89 -9.03 -14.87
CA LYS A 34 -22.06 -9.51 -14.11
C LYS A 34 -22.50 -10.94 -14.48
N LYS A 35 -22.51 -11.26 -15.78
CA LYS A 35 -22.90 -12.60 -16.27
C LYS A 35 -21.80 -13.61 -15.96
N SER A 36 -20.54 -13.27 -16.29
CA SER A 36 -19.41 -14.16 -16.00
C SER A 36 -19.29 -14.47 -14.51
N MET A 37 -19.54 -13.50 -13.62
CA MET A 37 -19.47 -13.71 -12.18
C MET A 37 -20.60 -14.62 -11.70
N LYS A 38 -21.82 -14.43 -12.19
CA LYS A 38 -22.95 -15.33 -11.87
C LYS A 38 -22.62 -16.79 -12.24
N ASP A 39 -22.07 -17.02 -13.42
CA ASP A 39 -21.74 -18.36 -13.92
C ASP A 39 -20.56 -18.99 -13.14
N ASN A 40 -19.54 -18.19 -12.84
CA ASN A 40 -18.38 -18.61 -12.04
C ASN A 40 -18.80 -18.95 -10.60
N ILE A 41 -19.59 -18.09 -9.95
CA ILE A 41 -20.12 -18.32 -8.59
C ILE A 41 -20.90 -19.62 -8.56
N ALA A 42 -21.85 -19.83 -9.49
CA ALA A 42 -22.61 -21.08 -9.53
C ALA A 42 -21.72 -22.33 -9.68
N THR A 43 -20.67 -22.24 -10.49
CA THR A 43 -19.69 -23.32 -10.69
C THR A 43 -18.90 -23.61 -9.41
N PHE A 44 -18.33 -22.58 -8.78
CA PHE A 44 -17.55 -22.75 -7.56
C PHE A 44 -18.41 -23.16 -6.37
N THR A 45 -19.66 -22.68 -6.25
CA THR A 45 -20.62 -23.15 -5.24
C THR A 45 -20.87 -24.65 -5.38
N ARG A 46 -21.06 -25.15 -6.61
CA ARG A 46 -21.22 -26.59 -6.87
C ARG A 46 -19.97 -27.37 -6.43
N GLN A 47 -18.79 -26.91 -6.83
CA GLN A 47 -17.51 -27.55 -6.49
C GLN A 47 -17.28 -27.59 -4.97
N LEU A 48 -17.41 -26.46 -4.26
CA LEU A 48 -17.24 -26.43 -2.81
C LEU A 48 -18.25 -27.31 -2.07
N LYS A 49 -19.48 -27.43 -2.60
CA LYS A 49 -20.49 -28.36 -2.06
C LYS A 49 -20.14 -29.81 -2.33
N SER A 50 -19.56 -30.15 -3.48
CA SER A 50 -19.15 -31.53 -3.79
C SER A 50 -18.02 -32.01 -2.88
N PHE A 51 -17.13 -31.11 -2.43
CA PHE A 51 -16.16 -31.39 -1.38
C PHE A 51 -16.77 -31.62 0.01
N GLY A 52 -18.05 -31.31 0.24
CA GLY A 52 -18.67 -31.45 1.56
C GLY A 52 -18.09 -30.49 2.61
N PHE A 53 -17.64 -29.30 2.20
CA PHE A 53 -17.22 -28.27 3.17
C PHE A 53 -18.42 -27.79 3.99
N SER A 54 -18.23 -27.67 5.30
CA SER A 54 -19.27 -27.34 6.27
C SER A 54 -19.54 -25.84 6.37
N TYR A 55 -19.71 -25.17 5.23
CA TYR A 55 -20.02 -23.74 5.18
C TYR A 55 -21.47 -23.44 5.57
N ASP A 56 -21.69 -22.32 6.26
CA ASP A 56 -23.02 -21.73 6.44
C ASP A 56 -23.43 -20.93 5.19
N TRP A 57 -23.92 -21.64 4.18
CA TRP A 57 -24.41 -21.04 2.92
C TRP A 57 -25.57 -20.05 3.13
N SER A 58 -26.25 -20.06 4.29
CA SER A 58 -27.29 -19.06 4.58
C SER A 58 -26.70 -17.64 4.75
N ARG A 59 -25.37 -17.55 4.90
CA ARG A 59 -24.59 -16.32 5.07
C ARG A 59 -23.72 -15.96 3.88
N GLU A 60 -23.92 -16.64 2.75
CA GLU A 60 -23.23 -16.33 1.50
C GLU A 60 -23.39 -14.85 1.12
N VAL A 61 -22.30 -14.21 0.71
CA VAL A 61 -22.28 -12.85 0.16
C VAL A 61 -21.46 -12.81 -1.13
N SER A 62 -21.81 -11.90 -2.03
CA SER A 62 -20.97 -11.54 -3.18
C SER A 62 -20.69 -10.04 -3.15
N THR A 63 -19.42 -9.66 -3.28
CA THR A 63 -19.03 -8.24 -3.18
C THR A 63 -19.59 -7.38 -4.30
N CYS A 64 -19.92 -7.99 -5.45
CA CYS A 64 -20.54 -7.28 -6.58
C CYS A 64 -22.06 -7.09 -6.47
N ASP A 65 -22.70 -7.65 -5.44
CA ASP A 65 -24.13 -7.47 -5.23
C ASP A 65 -24.44 -6.09 -4.63
N PRO A 66 -25.48 -5.37 -5.13
CA PRO A 66 -25.87 -4.06 -4.59
C PRO A 66 -26.15 -4.08 -3.08
N GLU A 67 -26.70 -5.17 -2.55
CA GLU A 67 -26.96 -5.35 -1.12
C GLU A 67 -25.67 -5.45 -0.27
N TYR A 68 -24.54 -5.76 -0.89
CA TYR A 68 -23.21 -5.73 -0.27
C TYR A 68 -22.56 -4.36 -0.47
N TYR A 69 -22.31 -3.94 -1.71
CA TYR A 69 -21.50 -2.75 -1.95
C TYR A 69 -22.19 -1.43 -1.60
N LYS A 70 -23.52 -1.43 -1.38
CA LYS A 70 -24.20 -0.33 -0.69
C LYS A 70 -23.48 0.03 0.61
N TRP A 71 -23.04 -0.99 1.35
CA TRP A 71 -22.33 -0.82 2.61
C TRP A 71 -20.87 -0.43 2.41
N THR A 72 -20.21 -0.89 1.34
CA THR A 72 -18.90 -0.35 0.93
C THR A 72 -18.98 1.16 0.68
N GLN A 73 -20.01 1.61 -0.06
CA GLN A 73 -20.27 3.04 -0.32
C GLN A 73 -20.60 3.79 0.97
N TRP A 74 -21.44 3.21 1.83
CA TRP A 74 -21.77 3.80 3.12
C TRP A 74 -20.53 3.97 4.01
N LEU A 75 -19.64 2.99 4.06
CA LEU A 75 -18.37 3.04 4.79
C LEU A 75 -17.45 4.13 4.25
N PHE A 76 -17.34 4.25 2.92
CA PHE A 76 -16.63 5.36 2.30
C PHE A 76 -17.20 6.72 2.77
N LEU A 77 -18.52 6.89 2.80
CA LEU A 77 -19.15 8.12 3.29
C LEU A 77 -18.84 8.38 4.77
N GLN A 78 -18.81 7.34 5.61
CA GLN A 78 -18.40 7.51 7.02
C GLN A 78 -16.94 7.98 7.11
N PHE A 79 -16.04 7.40 6.31
CA PHE A 79 -14.64 7.80 6.28
C PHE A 79 -14.46 9.22 5.72
N TYR A 80 -15.23 9.60 4.70
CA TYR A 80 -15.25 10.95 4.15
C TYR A 80 -15.66 11.99 5.21
N LYS A 81 -16.75 11.73 5.95
CA LYS A 81 -17.23 12.59 7.06
C LYS A 81 -16.19 12.75 8.17
N GLN A 82 -15.30 11.79 8.34
CA GLN A 82 -14.24 11.78 9.36
C GLN A 82 -12.90 12.33 8.86
N GLY A 83 -12.83 12.77 7.60
CA GLY A 83 -11.57 13.20 6.96
C GLY A 83 -10.58 12.06 6.71
N LEU A 84 -11.06 10.81 6.73
CA LEU A 84 -10.28 9.61 6.42
C LEU A 84 -10.32 9.24 4.94
N ALA A 85 -11.38 9.61 4.21
CA ALA A 85 -11.42 9.53 2.76
C ALA A 85 -11.25 10.93 2.19
N TYR A 86 -10.29 11.12 1.28
CA TYR A 86 -10.01 12.42 0.70
C TYR A 86 -9.43 12.28 -0.71
N LYS A 87 -9.56 13.34 -1.50
CA LYS A 87 -9.02 13.41 -2.85
C LYS A 87 -7.78 14.32 -2.88
N LYS A 88 -6.76 13.93 -3.65
CA LYS A 88 -5.59 14.79 -3.92
C LYS A 88 -4.95 14.44 -5.25
N GLU A 89 -4.28 15.41 -5.86
CA GLU A 89 -3.29 15.17 -6.90
C GLU A 89 -2.02 14.56 -6.28
N ALA A 90 -1.55 13.47 -6.87
CA ALA A 90 -0.34 12.79 -6.43
C ALA A 90 0.31 12.02 -7.59
N PRO A 91 1.62 11.75 -7.50
CA PRO A 91 2.25 10.74 -8.34
C PRO A 91 1.69 9.37 -7.96
N VAL A 92 1.06 8.70 -8.91
CA VAL A 92 0.38 7.41 -8.72
C VAL A 92 0.97 6.34 -9.63
N ASN A 93 0.98 5.12 -9.10
CA ASN A 93 1.39 3.93 -9.85
C ASN A 93 0.37 3.63 -10.95
N TRP A 94 0.77 3.69 -12.21
CA TRP A 94 -0.06 3.40 -13.37
C TRP A 94 0.39 2.11 -14.06
N CYS A 95 -0.53 1.18 -14.27
CA CYS A 95 -0.26 -0.01 -15.08
C CYS A 95 -0.86 0.15 -16.47
N ASP A 96 -0.02 0.20 -17.51
CA ASP A 96 -0.51 0.41 -18.88
C ASP A 96 -1.30 -0.76 -19.43
N SER A 97 -0.98 -2.00 -19.03
CA SER A 97 -1.75 -3.18 -19.43
C SER A 97 -3.13 -3.24 -18.77
N CYS A 98 -3.21 -2.90 -17.48
CA CYS A 98 -4.48 -2.83 -16.76
C CYS A 98 -5.25 -1.52 -17.02
N LYS A 99 -4.62 -0.51 -17.62
CA LYS A 99 -5.20 0.83 -17.89
C LYS A 99 -5.86 1.46 -16.66
N THR A 100 -5.22 1.35 -15.49
CA THR A 100 -5.68 1.94 -14.23
C THR A 100 -4.51 2.19 -13.29
N VAL A 101 -4.74 3.05 -12.29
CA VAL A 101 -3.85 3.19 -11.13
C VAL A 101 -3.85 1.96 -10.23
N LEU A 102 -2.79 1.81 -9.44
CA LEU A 102 -2.56 0.75 -8.44
C LEU A 102 -2.17 1.36 -7.08
N ALA A 103 -2.54 0.71 -5.98
CA ALA A 103 -1.97 1.02 -4.67
C ALA A 103 -0.49 0.62 -4.62
N ASN A 104 0.29 1.17 -3.67
CA ASN A 104 1.72 0.84 -3.53
C ASN A 104 1.91 -0.66 -3.25
N GLU A 105 1.00 -1.23 -2.47
CA GLU A 105 0.97 -2.62 -2.06
C GLU A 105 0.71 -3.57 -3.24
N GLN A 106 0.13 -3.07 -4.34
CA GLN A 106 -0.13 -3.82 -5.57
C GLN A 106 1.03 -3.74 -6.58
N VAL A 107 2.15 -3.11 -6.21
CA VAL A 107 3.36 -3.02 -7.00
C VAL A 107 4.42 -3.93 -6.39
N VAL A 108 4.68 -5.07 -7.03
CA VAL A 108 5.65 -6.07 -6.60
C VAL A 108 6.86 -5.97 -7.50
N ASN A 109 8.02 -5.63 -6.95
CA ASN A 109 9.28 -5.46 -7.69
C ASN A 109 9.14 -4.52 -8.91
N GLY A 110 8.38 -3.43 -8.78
CA GLY A 110 8.17 -2.44 -9.84
C GLY A 110 7.20 -2.88 -10.93
N ALA A 111 6.57 -4.04 -10.79
CA ALA A 111 5.57 -4.57 -11.71
C ALA A 111 4.21 -4.72 -11.03
N CYS A 112 3.15 -4.76 -11.83
CA CYS A 112 1.79 -5.00 -11.36
C CYS A 112 1.68 -6.42 -10.74
N GLU A 113 1.09 -6.53 -9.55
CA GLU A 113 0.87 -7.81 -8.86
C GLU A 113 0.11 -8.85 -9.72
N ARG A 114 -0.69 -8.40 -10.69
CA ARG A 114 -1.64 -9.24 -11.47
C ARG A 114 -1.11 -9.61 -12.84
N CYS A 115 -0.73 -8.61 -13.63
CA CYS A 115 -0.31 -8.81 -15.02
C CYS A 115 1.21 -8.87 -15.19
N HIS A 116 1.97 -8.57 -14.15
CA HIS A 116 3.44 -8.57 -14.14
C HIS A 116 4.09 -7.60 -15.15
N ASN A 117 3.30 -6.74 -15.78
CA ASN A 117 3.81 -5.64 -16.58
C ASN A 117 4.34 -4.52 -15.69
N GLU A 118 5.27 -3.76 -16.25
CA GLU A 118 5.86 -2.58 -15.65
C GLU A 118 4.81 -1.55 -15.23
N VAL A 119 5.11 -0.90 -14.09
CA VAL A 119 4.34 0.20 -13.54
C VAL A 119 5.11 1.51 -13.77
N VAL A 120 4.43 2.50 -14.33
CA VAL A 120 4.96 3.85 -14.55
C VAL A 120 4.32 4.83 -13.57
N GLN A 121 4.93 5.99 -13.36
CA GLN A 121 4.33 7.07 -12.55
C GLN A 121 3.51 8.02 -13.44
N LYS A 122 2.36 8.47 -12.94
CA LYS A 122 1.57 9.56 -13.52
C LYS A 122 1.06 10.47 -12.41
N ASP A 123 1.02 11.78 -12.63
CA ASP A 123 0.33 12.69 -11.72
C ASP A 123 -1.16 12.68 -12.03
N LEU A 124 -1.98 12.22 -11.09
CA LEU A 124 -3.43 12.14 -11.22
C LEU A 124 -4.11 12.54 -9.91
N GLU A 125 -5.28 13.17 -10.02
CA GLU A 125 -6.14 13.43 -8.87
C GLU A 125 -6.94 12.17 -8.53
N GLN A 126 -6.73 11.59 -7.35
CA GLN A 126 -7.26 10.29 -6.96
C GLN A 126 -7.77 10.28 -5.51
N TRP A 127 -8.64 9.32 -5.18
CA TRP A 127 -9.13 9.10 -3.81
C TRP A 127 -8.20 8.21 -3.00
N PHE A 128 -8.00 8.61 -1.74
CA PHE A 128 -7.17 7.92 -0.78
C PHE A 128 -7.91 7.68 0.54
N PHE A 129 -7.59 6.57 1.21
CA PHE A 129 -7.82 6.41 2.63
C PHE A 129 -6.58 6.78 3.44
N LYS A 130 -6.79 7.60 4.48
CA LYS A 130 -5.76 8.14 5.34
C LYS A 130 -5.27 7.13 6.39
N ILE A 131 -4.78 5.98 5.94
CA ILE A 131 -4.20 4.94 6.80
C ILE A 131 -2.97 5.46 7.57
N THR A 132 -2.36 6.56 7.12
CA THR A 132 -1.25 7.23 7.81
C THR A 132 -1.68 8.32 8.79
N ASP A 133 -2.97 8.41 9.17
CA ASP A 133 -3.45 9.49 10.02
C ASP A 133 -2.78 9.52 11.41
N GLU A 134 -1.80 10.41 11.55
CA GLU A 134 -1.03 10.64 12.77
C GLU A 134 -1.91 11.07 13.94
N LYS A 135 -3.02 11.79 13.70
CA LYS A 135 -3.93 12.22 14.78
C LYS A 135 -4.60 11.04 15.47
N ARG A 136 -4.84 9.96 14.72
CA ARG A 136 -5.45 8.72 15.22
C ARG A 136 -4.41 7.63 15.50
N GLY A 137 -3.14 7.92 15.24
CA GLY A 137 -2.00 7.03 15.49
C GLY A 137 -2.08 5.71 14.74
N TYR A 138 -2.73 5.65 13.57
CA TYR A 138 -2.92 4.37 12.88
C TYR A 138 -1.61 3.62 12.56
N PRO A 139 -0.53 4.26 12.07
CA PRO A 139 0.73 3.55 11.86
C PRO A 139 1.30 2.92 13.14
N ASP A 140 1.27 3.64 14.27
CA ASP A 140 1.74 3.11 15.55
C ASP A 140 0.83 2.01 16.09
N ARG A 141 -0.50 2.15 15.95
CA ARG A 141 -1.46 1.10 16.35
C ARG A 141 -1.30 -0.15 15.50
N LEU A 142 -1.12 0.02 14.18
CA LEU A 142 -0.82 -1.08 13.26
C LEU A 142 0.48 -1.80 13.64
N LEU A 143 1.49 -1.09 14.13
CA LEU A 143 2.72 -1.73 14.62
C LEU A 143 2.53 -2.40 15.98
N LYS A 144 2.05 -1.66 16.96
CA LYS A 144 1.94 -2.09 18.36
C LYS A 144 1.04 -3.32 18.49
N ASN A 145 -0.11 -3.32 17.84
CA ASN A 145 -1.06 -4.42 17.99
C ASN A 145 -0.56 -5.74 17.38
N LEU A 146 0.48 -5.75 16.52
CA LEU A 146 1.06 -7.00 16.00
C LEU A 146 1.70 -7.85 17.10
N ASP A 147 2.14 -7.23 18.19
CA ASP A 147 2.85 -7.91 19.27
C ASP A 147 1.94 -8.90 20.01
N ASP A 148 0.64 -8.61 20.09
CA ASP A 148 -0.37 -9.42 20.79
C ASP A 148 -1.06 -10.46 19.89
N LEU A 149 -0.76 -10.50 18.59
CA LEU A 149 -1.43 -11.39 17.62
C LEU A 149 -0.74 -12.75 17.51
N ASP A 150 -1.54 -13.82 17.47
CA ASP A 150 -1.08 -15.18 17.17
C ASP A 150 -0.91 -15.38 15.66
N TRP A 151 0.01 -14.62 15.07
CA TRP A 151 0.30 -14.61 13.65
C TRP A 151 1.72 -15.10 13.38
N PRO A 152 2.03 -15.67 12.21
CA PRO A 152 3.38 -16.08 11.88
C PRO A 152 4.33 -14.88 11.88
N GLU A 153 5.46 -14.99 12.57
CA GLU A 153 6.44 -13.90 12.66
C GLU A 153 6.92 -13.35 11.31
N PRO A 154 7.09 -14.16 10.23
CA PRO A 154 7.39 -13.62 8.92
C PRO A 154 6.34 -12.61 8.41
N ILE A 155 5.05 -12.84 8.68
CA ILE A 155 3.97 -11.92 8.29
C ILE A 155 4.04 -10.62 9.10
N LYS A 156 4.23 -10.74 10.42
CA LYS A 156 4.40 -9.56 11.28
C LYS A 156 5.60 -8.73 10.84
N LEU A 157 6.73 -9.37 10.53
CA LEU A 157 7.93 -8.71 10.04
C LEU A 157 7.69 -8.02 8.69
N MET A 158 6.97 -8.66 7.75
CA MET A 158 6.58 -8.02 6.49
C MET A 158 5.76 -6.75 6.73
N GLN A 159 4.79 -6.76 7.63
CA GLN A 159 4.02 -5.55 7.98
C GLN A 159 4.87 -4.49 8.68
N ARG A 160 5.72 -4.87 9.64
CA ARG A 160 6.64 -3.93 10.32
C ARG A 160 7.56 -3.22 9.30
N ASN A 161 8.14 -3.98 8.37
CA ASN A 161 9.01 -3.46 7.31
C ASN A 161 8.24 -2.61 6.28
N TRP A 162 6.97 -2.93 6.03
CA TRP A 162 6.12 -2.15 5.13
C TRP A 162 5.72 -0.81 5.73
N ILE A 163 5.28 -0.83 6.99
CA ILE A 163 4.94 0.38 7.73
C ILE A 163 6.19 1.26 7.91
N GLY A 164 7.32 0.63 8.23
CA GLY A 164 8.65 1.23 8.20
C GLY A 164 8.74 2.49 9.06
N ARG A 165 8.47 2.35 10.36
CA ARG A 165 8.61 3.44 11.34
C ARG A 165 10.09 3.76 11.54
N SER A 166 10.41 5.04 11.57
CA SER A 166 11.76 5.56 11.77
C SER A 166 11.70 6.79 12.68
N GLU A 167 12.52 6.80 13.73
CA GLU A 167 12.70 7.97 14.59
C GLU A 167 13.94 8.75 14.14
N GLY A 168 13.83 10.07 14.12
CA GLY A 168 14.88 10.92 13.60
C GLY A 168 14.59 12.39 13.86
N ALA A 169 15.12 13.26 13.01
CA ALA A 169 14.94 14.69 13.11
C ALA A 169 14.58 15.31 11.75
N LYS A 170 13.73 16.33 11.79
CA LYS A 170 13.52 17.28 10.70
C LYS A 170 14.48 18.45 10.87
N ILE A 171 15.34 18.67 9.89
CA ILE A 171 16.35 19.73 9.89
C ILE A 171 16.19 20.55 8.61
N THR A 172 16.35 21.88 8.72
CA THR A 172 16.21 22.81 7.59
C THR A 172 17.56 23.41 7.23
N PHE A 173 17.90 23.34 5.95
CA PHE A 173 19.14 23.86 5.36
C PHE A 173 18.82 25.11 4.53
N PRO A 174 19.32 26.29 4.93
CA PRO A 174 19.12 27.52 4.16
C PRO A 174 19.73 27.41 2.76
N VAL A 175 19.02 27.87 1.73
CA VAL A 175 19.55 27.88 0.35
C VAL A 175 20.26 29.20 0.04
N VAL A 176 21.43 29.08 -0.58
CA VAL A 176 22.25 30.19 -1.07
C VAL A 176 22.32 30.12 -2.58
N ILE A 177 21.97 31.22 -3.24
CA ILE A 177 22.07 31.39 -4.68
C ILE A 177 23.31 32.24 -4.97
N ALA A 178 24.23 31.69 -5.77
CA ALA A 178 25.37 32.47 -6.26
C ALA A 178 24.84 33.65 -7.08
N ARG A 179 25.11 34.89 -6.63
CA ARG A 179 24.70 36.09 -7.38
C ARG A 179 25.40 36.10 -8.73
N SER A 180 24.63 36.10 -9.81
CA SER A 180 25.13 36.45 -11.14
C SER A 180 25.70 37.88 -11.10
N PRO A 181 26.87 38.15 -11.69
CA PRO A 181 27.37 39.51 -11.84
C PRO A 181 26.46 40.24 -12.84
N VAL A 182 25.41 40.89 -12.33
CA VAL A 182 24.62 41.80 -13.15
C VAL A 182 25.50 43.01 -13.47
N LEU A 183 25.85 43.14 -14.75
CA LEU A 183 26.40 44.35 -15.32
C LEU A 183 25.53 45.57 -14.94
N GLY A 184 26.14 46.54 -14.27
CA GLY A 184 25.67 47.92 -14.24
C GLY A 184 24.57 48.25 -13.23
N ALA A 185 24.97 48.53 -11.98
CA ALA A 185 24.24 49.47 -11.14
C ALA A 185 25.24 50.30 -10.32
N THR A 186 25.28 51.59 -10.63
CA THR A 186 26.14 52.61 -10.05
C THR A 186 25.92 52.82 -8.55
N ARG A 187 27.01 53.19 -7.87
CA ARG A 187 27.12 53.66 -6.48
C ARG A 187 25.92 54.54 -6.03
N GLN A 188 25.33 54.18 -4.90
CA GLN A 188 25.19 55.00 -3.67
C GLN A 188 23.98 54.53 -2.84
N SER A 189 24.23 53.85 -1.71
CA SER A 189 23.37 54.00 -0.54
C SER A 189 24.15 53.64 0.73
N ARG A 190 24.00 54.52 1.72
CA ARG A 190 24.77 54.67 2.96
C ARG A 190 24.87 53.39 3.79
N VAL A 191 26.07 53.16 4.32
CA VAL A 191 26.36 52.28 5.44
C VAL A 191 25.76 52.89 6.71
N ASN A 192 24.87 52.17 7.39
CA ASN A 192 24.57 52.41 8.80
C ASN A 192 25.09 51.21 9.59
N ARG A 193 26.17 51.44 10.35
CA ARG A 193 26.74 50.46 11.27
C ARG A 193 25.92 50.48 12.54
N ASN A 194 25.24 49.38 12.86
CA ASN A 194 24.89 49.03 14.24
C ASN A 194 25.49 47.66 14.55
N GLU A 195 26.15 47.58 15.69
CA GLU A 195 26.76 46.39 16.27
C GLU A 195 25.68 45.40 16.73
N HIS A 196 25.96 44.10 16.59
CA HIS A 196 25.14 42.93 16.96
C HIS A 196 24.11 42.44 15.92
N GLY A 197 24.40 41.25 15.37
CA GLY A 197 23.37 40.33 14.89
C GLY A 197 22.92 40.52 13.44
N ILE A 198 22.90 39.41 12.70
CA ILE A 198 22.34 39.27 11.37
C ILE A 198 20.88 39.77 11.36
N ALA A 199 20.59 40.91 10.73
CA ALA A 199 19.31 41.19 10.06
C ALA A 199 19.30 42.57 9.38
N ALA A 200 19.10 42.58 8.05
CA ALA A 200 18.15 43.47 7.36
C ALA A 200 18.31 43.39 5.82
N ILE A 201 17.95 42.25 5.22
CA ILE A 201 17.32 42.23 3.90
C ILE A 201 16.19 41.20 3.99
N ALA A 202 15.10 41.59 4.64
CA ALA A 202 13.88 40.81 4.71
C ALA A 202 12.76 41.65 4.12
N ASN A 203 12.35 41.32 2.89
CA ASN A 203 10.94 41.17 2.49
C ASN A 203 10.86 40.93 0.97
N THR A 204 10.05 39.92 0.59
CA THR A 204 9.54 39.54 -0.75
C THR A 204 10.21 38.44 -1.58
N LEU A 205 10.92 37.47 -0.99
CA LEU A 205 11.11 36.16 -1.63
C LEU A 205 10.71 35.03 -0.68
N PRO A 206 10.04 33.95 -1.16
CA PRO A 206 9.86 32.73 -0.37
C PRO A 206 11.22 32.25 0.12
N ARG A 207 11.34 31.84 1.38
CA ARG A 207 12.55 31.14 1.85
C ARG A 207 12.61 29.80 1.14
N ASN A 208 13.49 29.67 0.16
CA ASN A 208 13.69 28.45 -0.63
C ASN A 208 14.49 27.39 0.14
N ASP A 209 14.31 27.29 1.46
CA ASP A 209 15.11 26.42 2.32
C ASP A 209 14.78 24.94 2.07
N ILE A 210 15.76 24.05 2.23
CA ILE A 210 15.60 22.62 2.03
C ILE A 210 15.38 21.95 3.39
N SER A 211 14.17 21.45 3.65
CA SER A 211 13.90 20.60 4.81
C SER A 211 14.19 19.14 4.50
N VAL A 212 14.84 18.44 5.42
CA VAL A 212 15.15 17.00 5.31
C VAL A 212 14.69 16.26 6.56
N PHE A 213 14.46 14.95 6.41
CA PHE A 213 14.36 14.03 7.54
C PHE A 213 15.57 13.09 7.55
N THR A 214 16.17 12.91 8.72
CA THR A 214 17.28 11.98 8.92
C THR A 214 17.09 11.18 10.21
N THR A 215 17.36 9.88 10.16
CA THR A 215 17.45 9.02 11.36
C THR A 215 18.82 9.15 12.05
N ARG A 216 19.75 9.87 11.42
CA ARG A 216 21.12 10.11 11.88
C ARG A 216 21.44 11.60 12.04
N PRO A 217 20.70 12.36 12.86
CA PRO A 217 21.07 13.77 13.10
C PRO A 217 22.43 13.92 13.80
N ASP A 218 22.92 12.85 14.44
CA ASP A 218 24.29 12.75 14.95
C ASP A 218 25.35 12.96 13.86
N THR A 219 25.08 12.61 12.60
CA THR A 219 26.07 12.73 11.52
C THR A 219 26.02 14.08 10.79
N LEU A 220 25.25 15.06 11.26
CA LEU A 220 24.96 16.31 10.55
C LEU A 220 26.23 17.12 10.16
N PHE A 221 27.27 17.13 10.98
CA PHE A 221 28.56 17.78 10.68
C PHE A 221 29.29 17.16 9.48
N GLY A 222 28.96 15.91 9.15
CA GLY A 222 29.49 15.16 8.02
C GLY A 222 28.66 15.31 6.74
N ALA A 223 27.58 16.09 6.76
CA ALA A 223 26.78 16.36 5.57
C ALA A 223 27.54 17.29 4.61
N THR A 224 28.06 16.72 3.52
CA THR A 224 28.92 17.42 2.56
C THR A 224 28.21 17.78 1.25
N TYR A 225 26.99 17.29 1.03
CA TYR A 225 26.11 17.70 -0.06
C TYR A 225 24.64 17.39 0.25
N MET A 226 23.75 18.03 -0.49
CA MET A 226 22.30 17.78 -0.43
C MET A 226 21.85 17.09 -1.70
N VAL A 227 20.83 16.25 -1.60
CA VAL A 227 20.21 15.60 -2.77
C VAL A 227 18.70 15.77 -2.72
N LEU A 228 18.15 16.32 -3.80
CA LEU A 228 16.71 16.46 -4.02
C LEU A 228 16.23 15.39 -5.00
N ALA A 229 14.97 14.97 -4.86
CA ALA A 229 14.31 14.21 -5.91
C ALA A 229 14.24 15.03 -7.21
N PRO A 230 14.36 14.43 -8.40
CA PRO A 230 14.23 15.14 -9.69
C PRO A 230 12.89 15.86 -9.84
N GLU A 231 11.83 15.36 -9.19
CA GLU A 231 10.48 15.92 -9.17
C GLU A 231 10.28 16.97 -8.05
N HIS A 232 11.28 17.25 -7.22
CA HIS A 232 11.13 18.13 -6.07
C HIS A 232 10.76 19.56 -6.47
N LYS A 233 9.78 20.15 -5.79
CA LYS A 233 9.20 21.47 -6.10
C LYS A 233 10.26 22.58 -6.21
N LEU A 234 11.22 22.61 -5.27
CA LEU A 234 12.32 23.59 -5.27
C LEU A 234 13.14 23.57 -6.57
N VAL A 235 13.28 22.42 -7.25
CA VAL A 235 14.03 22.36 -8.53
C VAL A 235 13.36 23.24 -9.58
N HIS A 236 12.03 23.26 -9.62
CA HIS A 236 11.28 24.13 -10.53
C HIS A 236 11.29 25.59 -10.06
N GLU A 237 11.13 25.84 -8.75
CA GLU A 237 11.12 27.20 -8.19
C GLU A 237 12.47 27.91 -8.35
N LEU A 238 13.58 27.14 -8.36
CA LEU A 238 14.94 27.64 -8.54
C LEU A 238 15.42 27.66 -10.00
N ARG A 239 14.53 27.41 -10.98
CA ARG A 239 14.88 27.34 -12.41
C ARG A 239 15.69 28.54 -12.89
N GLY A 240 15.32 29.75 -12.47
CA GLY A 240 15.97 30.99 -12.91
C GLY A 240 17.38 31.20 -12.33
N GLN A 241 17.76 30.40 -11.34
CA GLN A 241 19.02 30.49 -10.60
C GLN A 241 20.00 29.36 -10.95
N ILE A 242 19.54 28.35 -11.67
CA ILE A 242 20.34 27.19 -12.07
C ILE A 242 20.98 27.45 -13.45
N SER A 243 22.31 27.51 -13.48
CA SER A 243 23.07 27.83 -14.70
C SER A 243 23.13 26.69 -15.72
N ASN A 244 22.92 25.43 -15.30
CA ASN A 244 22.91 24.25 -16.17
C ASN A 244 21.49 23.67 -16.37
N TRP A 245 20.47 24.53 -16.50
CA TRP A 245 19.06 24.09 -16.57
C TRP A 245 18.79 23.03 -17.65
N ASP A 246 19.39 23.13 -18.83
CA ASP A 246 19.15 22.17 -19.92
C ASP A 246 19.58 20.74 -19.53
N GLU A 247 20.68 20.62 -18.79
CA GLU A 247 21.17 19.34 -18.26
C GLU A 247 20.21 18.79 -17.19
N ILE A 248 19.73 19.67 -16.29
CA ILE A 248 18.72 19.35 -15.28
C ILE A 248 17.42 18.87 -15.91
N GLU A 249 16.91 19.58 -16.90
CA GLU A 249 15.66 19.22 -17.58
C GLU A 249 15.80 17.89 -18.32
N LYS A 250 16.94 17.65 -18.97
CA LYS A 250 17.24 16.36 -19.61
C LYS A 250 17.27 15.23 -18.58
N TYR A 251 17.96 15.44 -17.46
CA TYR A 251 18.04 14.43 -16.40
C TYR A 251 16.67 14.13 -15.79
N ARG A 252 15.86 15.17 -15.51
CA ARG A 252 14.49 15.00 -15.00
C ARG A 252 13.61 14.19 -15.95
N LYS A 253 13.68 14.44 -17.26
CA LYS A 253 12.94 13.65 -18.27
C LYS A 253 13.38 12.18 -18.28
N VAL A 254 14.69 11.92 -18.19
CA VAL A 254 15.22 10.56 -18.10
C VAL A 254 14.79 9.88 -16.80
N SER A 255 14.93 10.54 -15.66
CA SER A 255 14.51 10.02 -14.35
C SER A 255 13.02 9.74 -14.26
N ALA A 256 12.18 10.57 -14.89
CA ALA A 256 10.73 10.34 -14.98
C ALA A 256 10.38 9.11 -15.83
N SER A 257 11.24 8.74 -16.79
CA SER A 257 11.07 7.52 -17.60
C SER A 257 11.62 6.26 -16.94
N LYS A 258 12.43 6.38 -15.88
CA LYS A 258 12.97 5.25 -15.10
C LYS A 258 11.94 4.71 -14.13
N ARG A 259 11.93 3.39 -13.92
CA ARG A 259 11.04 2.75 -12.94
C ARG A 259 11.37 3.19 -11.52
N ALA A 260 10.37 3.25 -10.64
CA ALA A 260 10.63 3.48 -9.22
C ALA A 260 11.61 2.46 -8.62
N LEU A 261 11.55 1.18 -9.04
CA LEU A 261 12.49 0.14 -8.60
C LEU A 261 13.88 0.26 -9.26
N GLU A 262 13.96 0.80 -10.47
CA GLU A 262 15.24 1.14 -11.12
C GLU A 262 15.88 2.39 -10.51
N ARG A 263 15.13 3.09 -9.67
CA ARG A 263 15.54 4.23 -8.87
C ARG A 263 15.86 3.85 -7.41
N THR A 264 15.59 2.63 -6.95
CA THR A 264 15.97 2.21 -5.58
C THR A 264 17.41 1.70 -5.53
N ASP A 265 17.86 1.25 -4.35
CA ASP A 265 19.22 0.76 -4.09
C ASP A 265 19.67 -0.43 -4.96
N LEU A 266 18.75 -1.07 -5.68
CA LEU A 266 19.04 -2.10 -6.68
C LEU A 266 19.69 -1.54 -7.97
N ALA A 267 19.71 -0.22 -8.15
CA ALA A 267 20.37 0.43 -9.26
C ALA A 267 21.89 0.27 -9.15
N LYS A 268 22.47 -0.53 -10.06
CA LYS A 268 23.92 -0.78 -10.12
C LYS A 268 24.75 0.48 -10.38
N GLU A 269 24.17 1.51 -11.00
CA GLU A 269 24.86 2.74 -11.35
C GLU A 269 24.18 3.95 -10.69
N LYS A 270 24.90 4.66 -9.82
CA LYS A 270 24.41 5.91 -9.22
C LYS A 270 24.42 7.03 -10.28
N SER A 271 23.34 7.80 -10.42
CA SER A 271 23.29 8.95 -11.34
C SER A 271 22.77 10.20 -10.64
N GLY A 272 23.20 11.38 -11.10
CA GLY A 272 22.77 12.65 -10.55
C GLY A 272 23.42 13.83 -11.29
N VAL A 273 22.86 15.03 -11.08
CA VAL A 273 23.36 16.29 -11.66
C VAL A 273 23.34 17.38 -10.60
N GLU A 274 24.43 18.15 -10.48
CA GLU A 274 24.51 19.31 -9.59
C GLU A 274 23.63 20.45 -10.10
N LEU A 275 22.92 21.12 -9.20
CA LEU A 275 22.23 22.38 -9.46
C LEU A 275 23.24 23.54 -9.45
N LYS A 276 23.98 23.74 -10.55
CA LYS A 276 25.07 24.74 -10.59
C LYS A 276 24.54 26.16 -10.36
N GLY A 277 25.02 26.80 -9.29
CA GLY A 277 24.57 28.13 -8.84
C GLY A 277 23.69 28.09 -7.60
N VAL A 278 23.29 26.88 -7.16
CA VAL A 278 22.51 26.65 -5.94
C VAL A 278 23.37 25.87 -4.94
N LYS A 279 23.56 26.43 -3.76
CA LYS A 279 24.20 25.80 -2.60
C LYS A 279 23.22 25.77 -1.43
N ALA A 280 23.49 24.93 -0.44
CA ALA A 280 22.81 24.96 0.84
C ALA A 280 23.82 25.24 1.96
N ILE A 281 23.38 25.84 3.07
CA ILE A 281 24.21 26.02 4.26
C ILE A 281 23.93 24.86 5.21
N ASN A 282 24.98 24.13 5.60
CA ASN A 282 24.87 23.14 6.66
C ASN A 282 24.70 23.87 8.02
N PRO A 283 23.56 23.71 8.71
CA PRO A 283 23.27 24.50 9.91
C PRO A 283 24.13 24.12 11.13
N ALA A 284 24.87 23.00 11.09
CA ALA A 284 25.76 22.60 12.17
C ALA A 284 27.09 23.37 12.17
N ASN A 285 27.64 23.68 10.99
CA ASN A 285 28.97 24.26 10.83
C ASN A 285 29.01 25.52 9.95
N ASN A 286 27.88 25.93 9.37
CA ASN A 286 27.71 27.06 8.45
C ASN A 286 28.50 26.96 7.13
N GLU A 287 28.90 25.76 6.72
CA GLU A 287 29.59 25.54 5.45
C GLU A 287 28.59 25.51 4.27
N GLU A 288 29.01 26.03 3.12
CA GLU A 288 28.27 25.90 1.87
C GLU A 288 28.51 24.53 1.24
N ILE A 289 27.43 23.78 1.00
CA ILE A 289 27.46 22.45 0.39
C ILE A 289 26.68 22.43 -0.93
N PRO A 290 27.14 21.69 -1.96
CA PRO A 290 26.45 21.57 -3.24
C PRO A 290 25.09 20.90 -3.10
N VAL A 291 24.13 21.32 -3.94
CA VAL A 291 22.81 20.69 -4.07
C VAL A 291 22.75 19.92 -5.37
N TRP A 292 22.37 18.65 -5.30
CA TRP A 292 22.23 17.75 -6.43
C TRP A 292 20.78 17.31 -6.62
N ILE A 293 20.45 16.87 -7.82
CA ILE A 293 19.30 15.98 -8.04
C ILE A 293 19.80 14.58 -8.35
N ALA A 294 19.19 13.57 -7.75
CA ALA A 294 19.52 12.16 -8.02
C ALA A 294 18.27 11.31 -7.95
N ASP A 295 18.20 10.28 -8.79
CA ASP A 295 16.98 9.50 -8.98
C ASP A 295 16.69 8.55 -7.80
N TYR A 296 17.71 8.27 -6.97
CA TYR A 296 17.57 7.49 -5.73
C TYR A 296 16.84 8.19 -4.59
N VAL A 297 16.64 9.51 -4.70
CA VAL A 297 15.76 10.25 -3.79
C VAL A 297 14.37 10.32 -4.41
N LEU A 298 13.38 9.84 -3.68
CA LEU A 298 11.98 9.79 -4.12
C LEU A 298 11.23 10.97 -3.53
N SER A 299 10.54 11.75 -4.37
CA SER A 299 9.70 12.88 -3.92
C SER A 299 8.58 12.46 -2.97
N SER A 300 8.14 11.20 -3.10
CA SER A 300 7.13 10.59 -2.25
C SER A 300 7.65 10.12 -0.90
N TYR A 301 8.97 10.11 -0.65
CA TYR A 301 9.56 9.67 0.63
C TYR A 301 10.16 10.82 1.43
N GLY A 302 9.87 10.87 2.73
CA GLY A 302 10.28 11.95 3.62
C GLY A 302 9.82 13.32 3.13
N THR A 303 10.76 14.23 2.93
CA THR A 303 10.52 15.57 2.35
C THR A 303 10.82 15.61 0.85
N GLY A 304 11.21 14.49 0.24
CA GLY A 304 11.75 14.47 -1.13
C GLY A 304 13.17 15.03 -1.25
N ALA A 305 13.84 15.22 -0.11
CA ALA A 305 15.20 15.75 0.00
C ALA A 305 15.94 15.03 1.13
N ILE A 306 17.25 14.82 0.98
CA ILE A 306 18.13 14.27 2.01
C ILE A 306 19.40 15.13 2.17
N MET A 307 19.95 15.11 3.37
CA MET A 307 21.35 15.46 3.60
C MET A 307 22.18 14.20 3.36
N ALA A 308 23.23 14.30 2.55
CA ALA A 308 24.07 13.17 2.24
C ALA A 308 25.31 13.18 3.13
N VAL A 309 25.58 12.06 3.80
CA VAL A 309 26.69 11.92 4.74
C VAL A 309 27.58 10.74 4.35
N PRO A 310 28.48 10.92 3.37
CA PRO A 310 29.28 9.84 2.81
C PRO A 310 30.14 9.08 3.81
N GLY A 311 30.53 9.72 4.92
CA GLY A 311 31.29 9.05 5.97
C GLY A 311 30.53 7.92 6.66
N HIS A 312 29.19 7.91 6.59
CA HIS A 312 28.32 7.09 7.44
C HIS A 312 27.09 6.47 6.74
N ASP A 313 26.93 6.64 5.42
CA ASP A 313 25.89 5.99 4.60
C ASP A 313 26.51 5.42 3.32
N GLU A 314 26.24 4.14 3.02
CA GLU A 314 26.82 3.42 1.87
C GLU A 314 26.44 4.02 0.52
N ARG A 315 25.20 4.52 0.40
CA ARG A 315 24.68 5.07 -0.86
C ARG A 315 25.32 6.42 -1.12
N ASP A 316 25.42 7.24 -0.07
CA ASP A 316 26.06 8.54 -0.14
C ASP A 316 27.57 8.41 -0.37
N PHE A 317 28.21 7.38 0.21
CA PHE A 317 29.61 7.06 -0.04
C PHE A 317 29.85 6.67 -1.50
N ALA A 318 29.05 5.76 -2.05
CA ALA A 318 29.15 5.33 -3.43
C ALA A 318 28.91 6.49 -4.41
N PHE A 319 27.93 7.36 -4.12
CA PHE A 319 27.66 8.56 -4.91
C PHE A 319 28.84 9.55 -4.81
N ALA A 320 29.34 9.84 -3.61
CA ALA A 320 30.46 10.74 -3.40
C ALA A 320 31.74 10.26 -4.10
N LYS A 321 32.06 8.96 -4.04
CA LYS A 321 33.19 8.40 -4.79
C LYS A 321 33.03 8.56 -6.30
N LYS A 322 31.83 8.35 -6.83
CA LYS A 322 31.57 8.48 -8.27
C LYS A 322 31.73 9.92 -8.76
N PHE A 323 31.24 10.89 -8.00
CA PHE A 323 31.21 12.30 -8.39
C PHE A 323 32.34 13.15 -7.79
N GLY A 324 33.27 12.55 -7.05
CA GLY A 324 34.41 13.24 -6.45
C GLY A 324 34.02 14.24 -5.35
N LEU A 325 32.98 13.92 -4.57
CA LEU A 325 32.48 14.77 -3.48
C LEU A 325 33.25 14.50 -2.19
N GLU A 326 33.28 15.49 -1.29
CA GLU A 326 33.96 15.37 0.00
C GLU A 326 33.35 14.26 0.86
N ILE A 327 34.23 13.46 1.48
CA ILE A 327 33.86 12.40 2.42
C ILE A 327 34.45 12.77 3.77
N ARG A 328 33.59 12.99 4.76
CA ARG A 328 33.97 13.40 6.11
C ARG A 328 33.49 12.37 7.13
N GLU A 329 34.43 11.82 7.91
CA GLU A 329 34.14 10.99 9.07
C GLU A 329 33.85 11.89 10.28
N VAL A 330 32.66 11.75 10.86
CA VAL A 330 32.22 12.47 12.08
C VAL A 330 31.85 11.55 13.24
N ILE A 331 31.88 10.24 13.02
CA ILE A 331 31.69 9.21 14.04
C ILE A 331 32.76 8.14 13.89
N LYS A 332 33.57 7.97 14.93
CA LYS A 332 34.54 6.90 14.99
C LYS A 332 33.85 5.61 15.43
N THR A 333 33.87 4.61 14.54
CA THR A 333 33.47 3.23 14.84
C THR A 333 34.67 2.29 14.64
N GLU A 334 34.46 0.99 14.83
CA GLU A 334 35.45 -0.04 14.50
C GLU A 334 35.51 -0.38 13.00
N SER A 335 34.60 0.18 12.18
CA SER A 335 34.50 -0.12 10.75
C SER A 335 35.32 0.84 9.88
N GLU A 336 35.73 0.39 8.68
CA GLU A 336 36.27 1.26 7.64
C GLU A 336 35.19 2.20 7.08
N LEU A 337 35.59 3.20 6.28
CA LEU A 337 34.65 4.10 5.62
C LEU A 337 33.85 3.37 4.52
N PRO A 338 32.51 3.54 4.46
CA PRO A 338 31.68 4.33 5.37
C PRO A 338 31.51 3.64 6.74
N SER A 339 31.79 4.40 7.80
CA SER A 339 31.75 3.98 9.20
C SER A 339 30.29 3.94 9.69
N ILE A 340 29.65 2.78 9.60
CA ILE A 340 28.22 2.61 9.92
C ILE A 340 28.05 2.15 11.37
N GLY A 341 27.04 2.71 12.03
CA GLY A 341 26.68 2.35 13.40
C GLY A 341 26.88 3.49 14.39
N ALA A 342 26.70 3.16 15.67
CA ALA A 342 26.94 4.05 16.78
C ALA A 342 28.43 4.05 17.16
N GLY A 343 28.92 5.19 17.61
CA GLY A 343 30.29 5.36 18.08
C GLY A 343 30.51 6.74 18.69
N LYS A 344 31.78 7.13 18.81
CA LYS A 344 32.16 8.44 19.37
C LYS A 344 32.21 9.51 18.29
N MET A 345 31.61 10.65 18.60
CA MET A 345 31.63 11.84 17.77
C MET A 345 33.08 12.36 17.60
N ILE A 346 33.45 12.70 16.37
CA ILE A 346 34.70 13.38 16.00
C ILE A 346 34.40 14.45 14.95
N ASN A 347 35.28 15.42 14.74
CA ASN A 347 35.13 16.48 13.74
C ASN A 347 33.75 17.19 13.81
N SER A 348 33.19 17.31 15.01
CA SER A 348 31.82 17.77 15.31
C SER A 348 31.79 18.85 16.39
N ALA A 349 32.86 19.64 16.48
CA ALA A 349 32.99 20.80 17.36
C ALA A 349 32.71 20.46 18.84
N GLU A 350 31.73 21.13 19.46
CA GLU A 350 31.33 20.95 20.86
C GLU A 350 30.78 19.55 21.20
N PHE A 351 30.53 18.71 20.20
CA PHE A 351 30.06 17.34 20.37
C PHE A 351 31.18 16.29 20.34
N ASP A 352 32.44 16.68 20.07
CA ASP A 352 33.56 15.73 20.02
C ASP A 352 33.71 14.93 21.32
N GLY A 353 33.89 13.62 21.19
CA GLY A 353 34.01 12.67 22.30
C GLY A 353 32.69 12.19 22.90
N MET A 354 31.54 12.79 22.51
CA MET A 354 30.20 12.34 22.92
C MET A 354 29.80 11.03 22.23
N GLU A 355 28.93 10.25 22.85
CA GLU A 355 28.31 9.09 22.20
C GLU A 355 27.25 9.55 21.19
N SER A 356 27.31 8.99 19.98
CA SER A 356 26.43 9.35 18.85
C SER A 356 24.93 9.35 19.17
N GLU A 357 24.43 8.36 19.92
CA GLU A 357 23.01 8.30 20.31
C GLU A 357 22.59 9.49 21.19
N GLU A 358 23.45 9.92 22.12
CA GLU A 358 23.23 11.11 22.95
C GLU A 358 23.32 12.40 22.10
N ALA A 359 24.19 12.41 21.09
CA ALA A 359 24.41 13.55 20.23
C ALA A 359 23.20 13.88 19.34
N LYS A 360 22.37 12.88 18.98
CA LYS A 360 21.20 13.04 18.10
C LYS A 360 20.27 14.17 18.56
N GLU A 361 19.82 14.13 19.81
CA GLU A 361 18.90 15.14 20.35
C GLU A 361 19.58 16.49 20.52
N LYS A 362 20.83 16.50 20.99
CA LYS A 362 21.57 17.75 21.28
C LYS A 362 21.91 18.51 20.00
N ILE A 363 22.38 17.81 18.96
CA ILE A 363 22.66 18.41 17.64
C ILE A 363 21.37 18.93 17.03
N THR A 364 20.29 18.13 17.05
CA THR A 364 18.98 18.56 16.55
C THR A 364 18.52 19.86 17.22
N LYS A 365 18.61 19.94 18.55
CA LYS A 365 18.26 21.15 19.31
C LYS A 365 19.17 22.34 18.97
N LYS A 366 20.48 22.11 18.83
CA LYS A 366 21.46 23.16 18.49
C LYS A 366 21.15 23.85 17.17
N VAL A 367 20.71 23.09 16.17
CA VAL A 367 20.40 23.61 14.83
C VAL A 367 18.95 24.08 14.67
N GLY A 368 18.16 24.09 15.76
CA GLY A 368 16.75 24.46 15.72
C GLY A 368 15.88 23.45 14.94
N GLY A 369 16.32 22.21 14.83
CA GLY A 369 15.54 21.11 14.26
C GLY A 369 14.55 20.53 15.26
N GLU A 370 13.71 19.61 14.78
CA GLU A 370 12.66 18.96 15.58
C GLU A 370 12.79 17.44 15.48
N MET A 371 12.81 16.75 16.63
CA MET A 371 12.69 15.28 16.64
C MET A 371 11.33 14.88 16.07
N ALA A 372 11.32 13.89 15.19
CA ALA A 372 10.13 13.46 14.46
C ALA A 372 10.14 11.96 14.23
N VAL A 373 8.94 11.40 14.08
CA VAL A 373 8.73 10.04 13.59
C VAL A 373 8.32 10.13 12.13
N GLN A 374 8.86 9.26 11.28
CA GLN A 374 8.39 9.06 9.93
C GLN A 374 8.03 7.60 9.68
N TYR A 375 7.17 7.41 8.69
CA TYR A 375 6.75 6.09 8.23
C TYR A 375 7.03 5.94 6.74
N LYS A 376 7.43 4.73 6.34
CA LYS A 376 7.45 4.32 4.93
C LYS A 376 6.03 4.21 4.37
N LEU A 377 5.07 3.80 5.21
CA LEU A 377 3.66 3.68 4.87
C LEU A 377 3.15 4.96 4.18
N ARG A 378 2.31 4.78 3.16
CA ARG A 378 1.62 5.86 2.48
C ARG A 378 0.12 5.66 2.58
N ASP A 379 -0.61 6.73 2.33
CA ASP A 379 -2.07 6.65 2.24
C ASP A 379 -2.50 5.72 1.12
N TRP A 380 -3.57 4.98 1.36
CA TRP A 380 -4.03 3.91 0.48
C TRP A 380 -4.83 4.50 -0.68
N LEU A 381 -4.30 4.39 -1.90
CA LEU A 381 -4.99 4.78 -3.13
C LEU A 381 -6.12 3.79 -3.46
N ILE A 382 -7.37 4.26 -3.40
CA ILE A 382 -8.56 3.41 -3.62
C ILE A 382 -9.25 3.61 -4.97
N SER A 383 -9.08 4.74 -5.65
CA SER A 383 -9.66 4.99 -6.97
C SER A 383 -9.18 4.01 -8.02
N ARG A 384 -10.05 3.54 -8.91
CA ARG A 384 -9.70 2.72 -10.09
C ARG A 384 -10.47 3.22 -11.31
N GLN A 385 -9.77 3.38 -12.43
CA GLN A 385 -10.34 3.81 -13.72
C GLN A 385 -10.94 2.61 -14.46
N ARG A 386 -11.84 1.89 -13.77
CA ARG A 386 -12.39 0.60 -14.18
C ARG A 386 -13.90 0.61 -14.01
N TYR A 387 -14.59 -0.28 -14.71
CA TYR A 387 -16.05 -0.36 -14.64
C TYR A 387 -16.49 -1.27 -13.49
N TRP A 388 -15.84 -2.43 -13.33
CA TRP A 388 -16.29 -3.47 -12.42
C TRP A 388 -15.77 -3.30 -10.99
N GLY A 389 -16.28 -2.29 -10.28
CA GLY A 389 -16.04 -2.05 -8.86
C GLY A 389 -17.17 -1.25 -8.23
N ALA A 390 -17.17 -1.12 -6.91
CA ALA A 390 -18.16 -0.31 -6.21
C ALA A 390 -17.99 1.18 -6.56
N PRO A 391 -19.01 1.87 -7.12
CA PRO A 391 -18.90 3.30 -7.46
C PRO A 391 -18.59 4.16 -6.24
N ILE A 392 -17.67 5.13 -6.35
CA ILE A 392 -17.39 6.09 -5.28
C ILE A 392 -18.60 7.04 -5.15
N PRO A 393 -19.23 7.17 -3.97
CA PRO A 393 -20.50 7.89 -3.81
C PRO A 393 -20.30 9.41 -3.62
N ILE A 394 -19.60 10.05 -4.57
CA ILE A 394 -19.39 11.50 -4.61
C ILE A 394 -19.99 12.11 -5.88
N ILE A 395 -20.50 13.33 -5.76
CA ILE A 395 -21.06 14.17 -6.82
C ILE A 395 -20.25 15.47 -6.87
N TYR A 396 -19.76 15.84 -8.05
CA TYR A 396 -19.10 17.10 -8.33
C TYR A 396 -20.10 18.12 -8.86
N CYS A 397 -20.22 19.25 -8.15
CA CYS A 397 -21.04 20.38 -8.56
C CYS A 397 -20.18 21.64 -8.70
N ASP A 398 -20.24 22.31 -9.84
CA ASP A 398 -19.45 23.52 -10.12
C ASP A 398 -19.67 24.65 -9.10
N LYS A 399 -20.84 24.66 -8.43
CA LYS A 399 -21.18 25.67 -7.41
C LYS A 399 -20.86 25.26 -5.98
N CYS A 400 -20.88 23.96 -5.67
CA CYS A 400 -20.78 23.45 -4.30
C CYS A 400 -19.50 22.63 -4.05
N GLY A 401 -18.73 22.32 -5.09
CA GLY A 401 -17.60 21.40 -5.02
C GLY A 401 -18.06 19.95 -4.88
N GLU A 402 -17.27 19.19 -4.13
CA GLU A 402 -17.54 17.78 -3.80
C GLU A 402 -18.75 17.66 -2.86
N GLN A 403 -19.73 16.85 -3.23
CA GLN A 403 -20.91 16.57 -2.42
C GLN A 403 -21.06 15.06 -2.25
N PRO A 404 -21.19 14.54 -1.01
CA PRO A 404 -21.51 13.13 -0.82
C PRO A 404 -22.92 12.82 -1.34
N VAL A 405 -23.11 11.62 -1.88
CA VAL A 405 -24.45 11.08 -2.13
C VAL A 405 -25.17 10.89 -0.79
N ASP A 406 -26.47 11.23 -0.73
CA ASP A 406 -27.28 11.00 0.47
C ASP A 406 -27.34 9.50 0.80
N GLU A 407 -27.19 9.11 2.07
CA GLU A 407 -27.15 7.70 2.46
C GLU A 407 -28.42 6.91 2.10
N LYS A 408 -29.57 7.58 2.04
CA LYS A 408 -30.85 7.01 1.61
C LYS A 408 -30.90 6.63 0.12
N ASP A 409 -30.05 7.27 -0.69
CA ASP A 409 -29.98 7.09 -2.14
C ASP A 409 -28.92 6.03 -2.53
N LEU A 410 -28.28 5.41 -1.53
CA LEU A 410 -27.40 4.26 -1.74
C LEU A 410 -28.23 2.97 -1.95
N PRO A 411 -27.78 2.05 -2.82
CA PRO A 411 -26.51 2.10 -3.55
C PRO A 411 -26.54 2.95 -4.82
N VAL A 412 -25.40 3.56 -5.15
CA VAL A 412 -25.15 4.04 -6.52
C VAL A 412 -24.85 2.82 -7.39
N LEU A 413 -25.76 2.50 -8.31
CA LEU A 413 -25.68 1.31 -9.16
C LEU A 413 -24.73 1.51 -10.35
N LEU A 414 -24.05 0.43 -10.76
CA LEU A 414 -23.33 0.39 -12.03
C LEU A 414 -24.32 0.41 -13.21
N PRO A 415 -24.07 1.22 -14.26
CA PRO A 415 -24.94 1.32 -15.42
C PRO A 415 -24.64 0.22 -16.45
N ASP A 416 -25.64 -0.18 -17.24
CA ASP A 416 -25.46 -1.16 -18.32
C ASP A 416 -25.22 -0.50 -19.71
N ASP A 417 -25.18 0.83 -19.79
CA ASP A 417 -25.15 1.62 -21.04
C ASP A 417 -23.73 1.96 -21.54
N VAL A 418 -22.69 1.28 -21.05
CA VAL A 418 -21.30 1.55 -21.42
C VAL A 418 -20.54 0.32 -21.92
N ASP A 419 -19.62 0.57 -22.85
CA ASP A 419 -18.54 -0.35 -23.13
C ASP A 419 -17.57 -0.36 -21.93
N PHE A 420 -17.54 -1.47 -21.20
CA PHE A 420 -16.73 -1.63 -19.99
C PHE A 420 -15.24 -1.89 -20.26
N ARG A 421 -14.81 -2.01 -21.54
CA ARG A 421 -13.40 -2.19 -21.86
C ARG A 421 -12.60 -0.95 -21.47
N PRO A 422 -11.41 -1.11 -20.83
CA PRO A 422 -10.68 0.02 -20.29
C PRO A 422 -9.85 0.71 -21.40
N HIS A 423 -9.91 2.04 -21.46
CA HIS A 423 -9.13 2.85 -22.43
C HIS A 423 -8.16 3.83 -21.75
N GLY A 424 -8.01 3.76 -20.43
CA GLY A 424 -7.19 4.67 -19.64
C GLY A 424 -8.00 5.71 -18.86
N GLU A 425 -9.26 5.91 -19.21
CA GLU A 425 -10.25 6.61 -18.39
C GLU A 425 -11.32 5.61 -17.91
N SER A 426 -11.99 5.93 -16.79
CA SER A 426 -13.07 5.09 -16.29
C SER A 426 -14.20 4.99 -17.34
N PRO A 427 -14.66 3.77 -17.69
CA PRO A 427 -15.81 3.61 -18.57
C PRO A 427 -17.07 4.35 -18.09
N LEU A 428 -17.24 4.53 -16.78
CA LEU A 428 -18.37 5.23 -16.18
C LEU A 428 -18.43 6.72 -16.55
N ALA A 429 -17.31 7.32 -16.97
CA ALA A 429 -17.29 8.70 -17.46
C ALA A 429 -18.07 8.88 -18.77
N ARG A 430 -18.29 7.79 -19.52
CA ARG A 430 -19.01 7.77 -20.81
C ARG A 430 -20.50 7.42 -20.66
N SER A 431 -20.95 7.01 -19.48
CA SER A 431 -22.35 6.70 -19.22
C SER A 431 -23.14 7.98 -18.99
N GLU A 432 -24.03 8.33 -19.91
CA GLU A 432 -24.89 9.50 -19.71
C GLU A 432 -25.85 9.29 -18.53
N SER A 433 -26.40 8.07 -18.39
CA SER A 433 -27.39 7.73 -17.35
C SER A 433 -26.79 7.74 -15.94
N PHE A 434 -25.50 7.42 -15.81
CA PHE A 434 -24.78 7.47 -14.54
C PHE A 434 -24.26 8.87 -14.22
N GLN A 435 -23.68 9.57 -15.20
CA GLN A 435 -22.99 10.85 -14.97
C GLN A 435 -23.96 12.00 -14.66
N LYS A 436 -25.08 12.12 -15.40
CA LYS A 436 -25.97 13.29 -15.30
C LYS A 436 -26.84 13.19 -14.04
N VAL A 437 -26.53 13.99 -13.02
CA VAL A 437 -27.30 14.06 -11.77
C VAL A 437 -27.54 15.49 -11.33
N VAL A 438 -28.33 15.68 -10.28
CA VAL A 438 -28.50 16.96 -9.61
C VAL A 438 -27.68 17.01 -8.33
N CYS A 439 -27.14 18.18 -8.02
CA CYS A 439 -26.43 18.42 -6.77
C CYS A 439 -27.41 18.30 -5.59
N PRO A 440 -27.14 17.45 -4.58
CA PRO A 440 -28.04 17.29 -3.43
C PRO A 440 -28.16 18.57 -2.58
N LYS A 441 -27.17 19.46 -2.65
CA LYS A 441 -27.13 20.71 -1.88
C LYS A 441 -27.87 21.88 -2.52
N CYS A 442 -27.74 22.07 -3.84
CA CYS A 442 -28.27 23.26 -4.53
C CYS A 442 -29.23 22.97 -5.70
N GLY A 443 -29.43 21.70 -6.05
CA GLY A 443 -30.30 21.28 -7.16
C GLY A 443 -29.77 21.57 -8.57
N ALA A 444 -28.60 22.21 -8.72
CA ALA A 444 -27.98 22.44 -10.03
C ALA A 444 -27.53 21.13 -10.69
N GLY A 445 -27.36 21.13 -12.01
CA GLY A 445 -26.73 20.01 -12.73
C GLY A 445 -25.33 19.71 -12.17
N ALA A 446 -25.02 18.44 -12.04
CA ALA A 446 -23.80 17.93 -11.42
C ALA A 446 -23.38 16.60 -12.07
N LYS A 447 -22.17 16.14 -11.75
CA LYS A 447 -21.61 14.89 -12.28
C LYS A 447 -21.22 13.93 -11.17
N ARG A 448 -21.44 12.63 -11.33
CA ARG A 448 -20.93 11.63 -10.39
C ARG A 448 -19.42 11.42 -10.56
N GLU A 449 -18.75 11.04 -9.48
CA GLU A 449 -17.42 10.41 -9.56
C GLU A 449 -17.49 9.17 -10.46
N SER A 450 -16.61 9.12 -11.45
CA SER A 450 -16.53 8.02 -12.41
C SER A 450 -15.62 6.90 -11.95
N ASP A 451 -14.69 7.15 -11.04
CA ASP A 451 -13.83 6.10 -10.51
C ASP A 451 -14.61 5.14 -9.59
N THR A 452 -14.25 3.85 -9.66
CA THR A 452 -14.72 2.83 -8.73
C THR A 452 -13.69 2.59 -7.63
N MET A 453 -14.12 2.04 -6.50
CA MET A 453 -13.22 1.62 -5.42
C MET A 453 -12.47 0.32 -5.80
N ASP A 454 -11.23 0.22 -5.34
CA ASP A 454 -10.43 -1.00 -5.43
C ASP A 454 -11.08 -2.16 -4.66
N THR A 455 -10.91 -3.38 -5.19
CA THR A 455 -11.47 -4.62 -4.62
C THR A 455 -11.03 -4.88 -3.18
N PHE A 456 -9.86 -4.38 -2.75
CA PHE A 456 -9.43 -4.51 -1.37
C PHE A 456 -10.32 -3.72 -0.40
N VAL A 457 -11.04 -2.70 -0.86
CA VAL A 457 -12.04 -2.01 -0.03
C VAL A 457 -13.15 -2.97 0.36
N ASP A 458 -13.67 -3.75 -0.60
CA ASP A 458 -14.73 -4.73 -0.34
C ASP A 458 -14.25 -5.86 0.58
N SER A 459 -13.02 -6.35 0.39
CA SER A 459 -12.46 -7.43 1.21
C SER A 459 -11.88 -6.97 2.56
N SER A 460 -11.88 -5.67 2.87
CA SER A 460 -11.40 -5.17 4.17
C SER A 460 -12.42 -5.31 5.30
N TRP A 461 -13.66 -5.74 5.01
CA TRP A 461 -14.73 -5.81 6.02
C TRP A 461 -15.72 -6.96 5.87
N TYR A 462 -15.58 -7.85 4.87
CA TYR A 462 -16.55 -8.92 4.60
C TYR A 462 -16.80 -9.85 5.80
N PHE A 463 -15.79 -10.08 6.64
CA PHE A 463 -15.91 -10.88 7.86
C PHE A 463 -16.89 -10.27 8.86
N LEU A 464 -17.05 -8.93 8.88
CA LEU A 464 -18.11 -8.25 9.62
C LEU A 464 -19.48 -8.57 9.03
N ARG A 465 -19.59 -8.58 7.69
CA ARG A 465 -20.86 -8.80 7.00
C ARG A 465 -21.40 -10.20 7.18
N TYR A 466 -20.54 -11.22 7.27
CA TYR A 466 -20.98 -12.59 7.54
C TYR A 466 -21.76 -12.74 8.84
N THR A 467 -21.59 -11.84 9.82
CA THR A 467 -22.36 -11.86 11.06
C THR A 467 -23.84 -11.52 10.84
N ASP A 468 -24.15 -10.69 9.84
CA ASP A 468 -25.50 -10.20 9.54
C ASP A 468 -25.76 -9.90 8.04
N PRO A 469 -25.61 -10.90 7.15
CA PRO A 469 -25.44 -10.65 5.71
C PRO A 469 -26.72 -10.21 4.99
N LYS A 470 -27.89 -10.46 5.59
CA LYS A 470 -29.20 -10.14 5.02
C LYS A 470 -29.78 -8.82 5.53
N ASN A 471 -29.03 -8.04 6.31
CA ASN A 471 -29.52 -6.79 6.87
C ASN A 471 -29.39 -5.64 5.88
N ASN A 472 -30.52 -5.17 5.35
CA ASN A 472 -30.58 -4.05 4.40
C ASN A 472 -30.82 -2.68 5.06
N LYS A 473 -31.07 -2.65 6.38
CA LYS A 473 -31.36 -1.43 7.16
C LYS A 473 -30.14 -0.90 7.90
N LYS A 474 -29.22 -1.77 8.30
CA LYS A 474 -28.00 -1.44 9.04
C LYS A 474 -26.81 -2.18 8.45
N PHE A 475 -25.64 -1.57 8.57
CA PHE A 475 -24.35 -2.13 8.16
C PHE A 475 -24.14 -3.55 8.69
N ALA A 476 -24.26 -3.72 10.01
CA ALA A 476 -24.44 -5.01 10.67
C ALA A 476 -25.02 -4.77 12.07
N ASP A 477 -25.72 -5.75 12.61
CA ASP A 477 -26.18 -5.69 14.00
C ASP A 477 -25.02 -5.81 15.01
N LYS A 478 -24.91 -4.84 15.92
CA LYS A 478 -23.83 -4.79 16.92
C LYS A 478 -23.82 -6.00 17.86
N LYS A 479 -24.97 -6.59 18.18
CA LYS A 479 -25.03 -7.80 19.03
C LYS A 479 -24.49 -8.99 18.26
N LYS A 480 -24.86 -9.14 16.98
CA LYS A 480 -24.34 -10.21 16.12
C LYS A 480 -22.83 -10.12 15.89
N ILE A 481 -22.30 -8.91 15.68
CA ILE A 481 -20.84 -8.68 15.64
C ILE A 481 -20.22 -9.15 16.96
N LYS A 482 -20.72 -8.65 18.09
CA LYS A 482 -20.17 -9.01 19.42
C LYS A 482 -20.24 -10.51 19.72
N THR A 483 -21.22 -11.23 19.15
CA THR A 483 -21.35 -12.68 19.32
C THR A 483 -20.28 -13.47 18.58
N TRP A 484 -19.87 -13.01 17.39
CA TRP A 484 -19.05 -13.79 16.47
C TRP A 484 -17.64 -13.28 16.26
N LEU A 485 -17.33 -12.04 16.67
CA LEU A 485 -16.08 -11.36 16.35
C LEU A 485 -15.34 -10.90 17.60
N PRO A 486 -14.00 -10.80 17.55
CA PRO A 486 -13.11 -10.97 16.39
C PRO A 486 -13.01 -12.42 15.87
N VAL A 487 -12.48 -12.61 14.66
CA VAL A 487 -12.33 -13.95 14.06
C VAL A 487 -11.25 -14.73 14.82
N ASP A 488 -11.63 -15.88 15.39
CA ASP A 488 -10.72 -16.71 16.19
C ASP A 488 -9.53 -17.23 15.38
N THR A 489 -9.79 -17.74 14.18
CA THR A 489 -8.78 -18.34 13.29
C THR A 489 -9.04 -17.94 11.85
N TYR A 490 -8.08 -17.25 11.24
CA TYR A 490 -8.10 -16.91 9.83
C TYR A 490 -7.07 -17.74 9.05
N VAL A 491 -7.46 -18.29 7.90
CA VAL A 491 -6.59 -19.11 7.05
C VAL A 491 -6.53 -18.47 5.67
N GLY A 492 -5.34 -18.12 5.20
CA GLY A 492 -5.16 -17.44 3.91
C GLY A 492 -3.70 -17.38 3.45
N GLY A 493 -3.46 -17.16 2.17
CA GLY A 493 -2.10 -17.14 1.62
C GLY A 493 -1.25 -15.97 2.12
N ALA A 494 0.07 -16.20 2.23
CA ALA A 494 1.04 -15.20 2.71
C ALA A 494 1.17 -13.97 1.79
N GLU A 495 0.72 -14.08 0.53
CA GLU A 495 0.70 -12.96 -0.44
C GLU A 495 -0.13 -11.76 0.03
N HIS A 496 -1.02 -11.95 0.99
CA HIS A 496 -1.92 -10.91 1.50
C HIS A 496 -1.37 -10.16 2.73
N ALA A 497 -0.12 -10.42 3.14
CA ALA A 497 0.53 -9.86 4.33
C ALA A 497 0.39 -8.33 4.46
N VAL A 498 0.74 -7.58 3.42
CA VAL A 498 0.79 -6.10 3.46
C VAL A 498 -0.39 -5.44 2.71
N MET A 499 -1.31 -6.24 2.18
CA MET A 499 -2.51 -5.78 1.48
C MET A 499 -3.74 -6.04 2.36
N HIS A 500 -4.53 -7.06 2.00
CA HIS A 500 -5.78 -7.41 2.67
C HIS A 500 -5.65 -7.45 4.20
N LEU A 501 -4.61 -8.12 4.73
CA LEU A 501 -4.45 -8.23 6.19
C LEU A 501 -4.21 -6.87 6.85
N MET A 502 -3.41 -5.98 6.24
CA MET A 502 -3.17 -4.64 6.78
C MET A 502 -4.40 -3.73 6.63
N TYR A 503 -5.09 -3.81 5.49
CA TYR A 503 -6.29 -3.01 5.23
C TYR A 503 -7.47 -3.40 6.13
N ALA A 504 -7.67 -4.70 6.38
CA ALA A 504 -8.68 -5.19 7.31
C ALA A 504 -8.46 -4.67 8.74
N ARG A 505 -7.20 -4.65 9.20
CA ARG A 505 -6.81 -4.09 10.51
C ARG A 505 -7.10 -2.59 10.58
N PHE A 506 -6.68 -1.84 9.56
CA PHE A 506 -7.00 -0.41 9.44
C PHE A 506 -8.51 -0.15 9.48
N PHE A 507 -9.30 -0.93 8.73
CA PHE A 507 -10.76 -0.82 8.74
C PHE A 507 -11.32 -1.05 10.15
N CYS A 508 -10.88 -2.09 10.87
CA CYS A 508 -11.34 -2.32 12.23
C CYS A 508 -10.98 -1.18 13.20
N MET A 509 -9.77 -0.64 13.10
CA MET A 509 -9.36 0.54 13.89
C MET A 509 -10.25 1.76 13.57
N ALA A 510 -10.45 2.07 12.30
CA ALA A 510 -11.29 3.19 11.87
C ALA A 510 -12.75 3.02 12.30
N LEU A 511 -13.29 1.81 12.18
CA LEU A 511 -14.65 1.47 12.61
C LEU A 511 -14.82 1.52 14.14
N LYS A 512 -13.78 1.18 14.91
CA LYS A 512 -13.77 1.36 16.36
C LYS A 512 -13.79 2.84 16.74
N ASP A 513 -12.97 3.66 16.07
CA ASP A 513 -12.87 5.10 16.36
C ASP A 513 -14.21 5.83 16.10
N ILE A 514 -15.03 5.35 15.14
CA ILE A 514 -16.39 5.87 14.90
C ILE A 514 -17.50 5.13 15.69
N GLY A 515 -17.14 4.26 16.63
CA GLY A 515 -18.07 3.61 17.55
C GLY A 515 -18.92 2.48 16.95
N LEU A 516 -18.52 1.91 15.81
CA LEU A 516 -19.19 0.77 15.18
C LEU A 516 -18.65 -0.57 15.70
N LEU A 517 -17.37 -0.63 16.07
CA LEU A 517 -16.72 -1.78 16.69
C LEU A 517 -16.18 -1.46 18.08
N ASN A 518 -15.85 -2.50 18.84
CA ASN A 518 -15.20 -2.41 20.15
C ASN A 518 -13.83 -3.11 20.19
N PHE A 519 -13.31 -3.55 19.04
CA PHE A 519 -12.00 -4.19 18.88
C PHE A 519 -11.27 -3.57 17.67
N GLU A 520 -9.94 -3.70 17.63
CA GLU A 520 -9.09 -3.16 16.56
C GLU A 520 -8.57 -4.24 15.60
N GLU A 521 -8.39 -5.45 16.11
CA GLU A 521 -7.79 -6.53 15.34
C GLU A 521 -8.88 -7.51 14.87
N PRO A 522 -9.01 -7.74 13.54
CA PRO A 522 -10.07 -8.58 12.99
C PRO A 522 -9.83 -10.06 13.17
N PHE A 523 -8.56 -10.50 13.21
CA PHE A 523 -8.16 -11.92 13.22
C PHE A 523 -7.20 -12.15 14.38
N THR A 524 -7.62 -12.89 15.41
CA THR A 524 -6.79 -13.12 16.61
C THR A 524 -5.68 -14.13 16.34
N SER A 525 -5.93 -15.10 15.47
CA SER A 525 -4.94 -16.06 14.98
C SER A 525 -4.94 -16.13 13.45
N LEU A 526 -3.77 -16.34 12.85
CA LEU A 526 -3.57 -16.44 11.41
C LEU A 526 -2.73 -17.68 11.09
N HIS A 527 -3.20 -18.48 10.13
CA HIS A 527 -2.40 -19.54 9.52
C HIS A 527 -2.26 -19.28 8.02
N ASN A 528 -1.03 -19.37 7.51
CA ASN A 528 -0.77 -19.28 6.09
C ASN A 528 -0.53 -20.66 5.50
N GLN A 529 -1.41 -21.09 4.60
CA GLN A 529 -1.19 -22.32 3.85
C GLN A 529 -0.04 -22.17 2.86
N GLY A 530 0.73 -23.24 2.68
CA GLY A 530 1.71 -23.36 1.61
C GLY A 530 1.03 -23.46 0.23
N LEU A 531 1.81 -23.24 -0.83
CA LEU A 531 1.30 -23.32 -2.20
C LEU A 531 1.19 -24.78 -2.66
N ILE A 532 0.09 -25.09 -3.33
CA ILE A 532 0.00 -26.34 -4.11
C ILE A 532 0.65 -26.10 -5.48
N MET A 533 1.71 -26.86 -5.75
CA MET A 533 2.43 -26.85 -7.01
C MET A 533 1.78 -27.86 -7.95
N GLY A 534 1.76 -27.56 -9.25
CA GLY A 534 1.31 -28.49 -10.28
C GLY A 534 2.23 -29.70 -10.40
N PRO A 535 1.84 -30.71 -11.20
CA PRO A 535 2.69 -31.87 -11.47
C PRO A 535 4.06 -31.52 -12.09
N ASP A 536 4.18 -30.32 -12.66
CA ASP A 536 5.40 -29.74 -13.21
C ASP A 536 6.32 -29.10 -12.15
N GLY A 537 5.97 -29.18 -10.86
CA GLY A 537 6.71 -28.56 -9.76
C GLY A 537 6.62 -27.03 -9.74
N GLN A 538 5.73 -26.43 -10.52
CA GLN A 538 5.52 -24.98 -10.58
C GLN A 538 4.19 -24.58 -9.92
N LYS A 539 4.03 -23.33 -9.49
CA LYS A 539 2.76 -22.87 -8.90
C LYS A 539 1.58 -23.19 -9.84
N MET A 540 0.53 -23.83 -9.32
CA MET A 540 -0.69 -24.07 -10.11
C MET A 540 -1.30 -22.74 -10.56
N SER A 541 -1.52 -22.58 -11.86
CA SER A 541 -2.14 -21.38 -12.41
C SER A 541 -2.76 -21.63 -13.78
N LYS A 542 -3.89 -20.96 -14.05
CA LYS A 542 -4.58 -21.07 -15.34
C LYS A 542 -3.68 -20.70 -16.53
N SER A 543 -2.79 -19.71 -16.36
CA SER A 543 -1.85 -19.26 -17.40
C SER A 543 -0.81 -20.31 -17.77
N ARG A 544 -0.48 -21.23 -16.86
CA ARG A 544 0.47 -22.33 -17.09
C ARG A 544 -0.19 -23.60 -17.60
N GLY A 545 -1.53 -23.66 -17.60
CA GLY A 545 -2.27 -24.86 -18.02
C GLY A 545 -2.05 -26.07 -17.11
N ASN A 546 -1.46 -25.89 -15.93
CA ASN A 546 -1.09 -26.96 -14.98
C ASN A 546 -2.09 -27.10 -13.82
N VAL A 547 -3.31 -26.55 -13.97
CA VAL A 547 -4.36 -26.61 -12.94
C VAL A 547 -5.06 -27.96 -12.99
N ILE A 548 -5.21 -28.58 -11.84
CA ILE A 548 -6.02 -29.78 -11.68
C ILE A 548 -7.45 -29.38 -11.36
N ASN A 549 -8.41 -29.79 -12.19
CA ASN A 549 -9.82 -29.49 -11.95
C ASN A 549 -10.36 -30.44 -10.88
N PRO A 550 -10.88 -29.92 -9.75
CA PRO A 550 -11.40 -30.76 -8.69
C PRO A 550 -12.60 -31.62 -9.10
N ASP A 551 -13.40 -31.19 -10.08
CA ASP A 551 -14.61 -31.93 -10.50
C ASP A 551 -14.26 -33.36 -10.95
N GLU A 552 -13.16 -33.52 -11.71
CA GLU A 552 -12.73 -34.83 -12.21
C GLU A 552 -12.19 -35.73 -11.09
N VAL A 553 -11.36 -35.16 -10.20
CA VAL A 553 -10.73 -35.90 -9.11
C VAL A 553 -11.78 -36.34 -8.08
N VAL A 554 -12.68 -35.44 -7.68
CA VAL A 554 -13.78 -35.73 -6.75
C VAL A 554 -14.77 -36.72 -7.37
N GLY A 555 -15.09 -36.56 -8.66
CA GLY A 555 -15.99 -37.48 -9.37
C GLY A 555 -15.46 -38.92 -9.45
N ASN A 556 -14.14 -39.09 -9.64
CA ASN A 556 -13.53 -40.41 -9.78
C ASN A 556 -13.14 -41.07 -8.45
N LEU A 557 -12.70 -40.29 -7.46
CA LEU A 557 -12.10 -40.83 -6.23
C LEU A 557 -12.93 -40.57 -4.96
N GLY A 558 -13.90 -39.65 -5.03
CA GLY A 558 -14.73 -39.23 -3.90
C GLY A 558 -14.09 -38.12 -3.05
N ALA A 559 -14.94 -37.25 -2.51
CA ALA A 559 -14.51 -36.06 -1.77
C ALA A 559 -13.63 -36.35 -0.55
N ASP A 560 -13.96 -37.39 0.23
CA ASP A 560 -13.21 -37.75 1.44
C ASP A 560 -11.78 -38.17 1.12
N THR A 561 -11.59 -38.92 0.02
CA THR A 561 -10.27 -39.32 -0.45
C THR A 561 -9.43 -38.10 -0.85
N VAL A 562 -10.00 -37.15 -1.61
CA VAL A 562 -9.27 -35.96 -2.04
C VAL A 562 -8.89 -35.07 -0.84
N ARG A 563 -9.84 -34.83 0.07
CA ARG A 563 -9.58 -34.02 1.28
C ARG A 563 -8.53 -34.66 2.17
N MET A 564 -8.60 -35.97 2.37
CA MET A 564 -7.63 -36.69 3.18
C MET A 564 -6.25 -36.66 2.52
N TYR A 565 -6.17 -36.75 1.20
CA TYR A 565 -4.93 -36.58 0.48
C TYR A 565 -4.33 -35.20 0.70
N GLU A 566 -5.08 -34.11 0.49
CA GLU A 566 -4.59 -32.73 0.72
C GLU A 566 -4.02 -32.54 2.14
N MET A 567 -4.66 -33.14 3.14
CA MET A 567 -4.20 -33.07 4.54
C MET A 567 -3.04 -34.03 4.85
N PHE A 568 -2.82 -35.06 4.04
CA PHE A 568 -1.76 -36.06 4.20
C PHE A 568 -0.47 -35.70 3.46
N MET A 569 -0.52 -34.76 2.50
CA MET A 569 0.66 -34.30 1.74
C MET A 569 1.77 -33.71 2.62
N GLY A 570 1.44 -33.23 3.83
CA GLY A 570 2.40 -32.66 4.78
C GLY A 570 1.82 -31.50 5.61
N PRO A 571 2.63 -30.86 6.47
CA PRO A 571 2.25 -29.71 7.29
C PRO A 571 1.59 -28.59 6.48
N LEU A 572 0.57 -27.91 7.02
CA LEU A 572 -0.26 -26.94 6.30
C LEU A 572 0.56 -25.85 5.58
N GLU A 573 1.63 -25.40 6.23
CA GLU A 573 2.48 -24.28 5.84
C GLU A 573 3.43 -24.62 4.67
N ASP A 574 3.69 -25.91 4.44
CA ASP A 574 4.62 -26.35 3.41
C ASP A 574 4.01 -26.27 2.01
N SER A 575 4.80 -25.80 1.04
CA SER A 575 4.44 -25.91 -0.36
C SER A 575 4.61 -27.34 -0.84
N LYS A 576 3.59 -27.91 -1.48
CA LYS A 576 3.58 -29.33 -1.86
C LYS A 576 3.28 -29.53 -3.35
N PRO A 577 4.00 -30.43 -4.04
CA PRO A 577 3.64 -30.83 -5.39
C PRO A 577 2.40 -31.71 -5.37
N TRP A 578 1.46 -31.41 -6.26
CA TRP A 578 0.32 -32.26 -6.51
C TRP A 578 0.74 -33.51 -7.28
N ASP A 579 0.33 -34.67 -6.77
CA ASP A 579 0.53 -35.97 -7.39
C ASP A 579 -0.77 -36.78 -7.38
N THR A 580 -1.41 -36.89 -8.55
CA THR A 580 -2.66 -37.63 -8.72
C THR A 580 -2.48 -39.13 -8.42
N ASP A 581 -1.32 -39.71 -8.71
CA ASP A 581 -1.06 -41.14 -8.49
C ASP A 581 -0.96 -41.44 -6.99
N GLY A 582 -0.43 -40.50 -6.21
CA GLY A 582 -0.38 -40.55 -4.74
C GLY A 582 -1.75 -40.64 -4.07
N ILE A 583 -2.81 -40.14 -4.72
CA ILE A 583 -4.19 -40.15 -4.16
C ILE A 583 -4.72 -41.59 -4.03
N VAL A 584 -4.31 -42.50 -4.93
CA VAL A 584 -4.77 -43.91 -4.92
C VAL A 584 -4.41 -44.61 -3.61
N GLY A 585 -3.27 -44.26 -2.99
CA GLY A 585 -2.89 -44.79 -1.68
C GLY A 585 -3.89 -44.40 -0.59
N VAL A 586 -4.35 -43.15 -0.60
CA VAL A 586 -5.36 -42.64 0.34
C VAL A 586 -6.72 -43.27 0.05
N ARG A 587 -7.07 -43.49 -1.21
CA ARG A 587 -8.31 -44.20 -1.59
C ARG A 587 -8.37 -45.60 -0.96
N ARG A 588 -7.28 -46.37 -1.13
CA ARG A 588 -7.15 -47.73 -0.55
C ARG A 588 -7.24 -47.70 0.98
N PHE A 589 -6.74 -46.66 1.62
CA PHE A 589 -6.87 -46.49 3.07
C PHE A 589 -8.34 -46.29 3.49
N VAL A 590 -9.08 -45.40 2.81
CA VAL A 590 -10.52 -45.18 3.07
C VAL A 590 -11.32 -46.48 2.87
N GLU A 591 -11.06 -47.21 1.78
CA GLU A 591 -11.70 -48.51 1.51
C GLU A 591 -11.39 -49.56 2.58
N ARG A 592 -10.16 -49.57 3.12
CA ARG A 592 -9.79 -50.47 4.22
C ARG A 592 -10.56 -50.15 5.50
N VAL A 593 -10.69 -48.87 5.85
CA VAL A 593 -11.50 -48.43 7.01
C VAL A 593 -12.95 -48.87 6.84
N TRP A 594 -13.51 -48.70 5.64
CA TRP A 594 -14.85 -49.17 5.34
C TRP A 594 -15.00 -50.69 5.46
N GLY A 595 -14.08 -51.47 4.88
CA GLY A 595 -14.09 -52.93 4.98
C GLY A 595 -14.01 -53.45 6.41
N MET A 596 -13.30 -52.76 7.31
CA MET A 596 -13.30 -53.08 8.74
C MET A 596 -14.68 -52.88 9.38
N LEU A 597 -15.42 -51.85 8.98
CA LEU A 597 -16.79 -51.60 9.47
C LEU A 597 -17.78 -52.64 8.95
N GLU A 598 -17.67 -53.05 7.68
CA GLU A 598 -18.50 -54.12 7.12
C GLU A 598 -18.30 -55.45 7.84
N LEU A 599 -17.06 -55.79 8.20
CA LEU A 599 -16.76 -56.97 9.02
C LEU A 599 -17.41 -56.90 10.42
N GLN A 600 -17.53 -55.71 11.00
CA GLN A 600 -18.16 -55.50 12.30
C GLN A 600 -19.70 -55.40 12.22
N ASN A 601 -20.25 -55.05 11.05
CA ASN A 601 -21.68 -54.87 10.84
C ASN A 601 -22.11 -55.40 9.45
N PRO A 602 -22.36 -56.72 9.31
CA PRO A 602 -22.64 -57.37 8.02
C PRO A 602 -23.88 -56.86 7.27
N ASN A 603 -24.75 -56.11 7.97
CA ASN A 603 -25.96 -55.51 7.40
C ASN A 603 -25.76 -54.06 6.92
N ALA A 604 -24.56 -53.48 7.12
CA ALA A 604 -24.23 -52.16 6.60
C ALA A 604 -24.11 -52.23 5.07
N LYS A 605 -25.02 -51.58 4.34
CA LYS A 605 -24.97 -51.50 2.87
C LYS A 605 -24.05 -50.36 2.44
N CYS A 606 -23.02 -50.69 1.67
CA CYS A 606 -22.19 -49.71 0.98
C CYS A 606 -23.00 -48.89 -0.03
N GLN A 607 -22.96 -47.56 0.08
CA GLN A 607 -23.50 -46.62 -0.91
C GLN A 607 -22.39 -45.88 -1.68
N ILE A 608 -21.15 -46.38 -1.67
CA ILE A 608 -20.08 -45.80 -2.48
C ILE A 608 -20.29 -46.32 -3.92
N LYS A 609 -21.04 -45.56 -4.72
CA LYS A 609 -21.08 -45.69 -6.18
C LYS A 609 -20.04 -44.81 -6.81
#